data_AF-A0A6B2LTW3-F1
#
_entry.id   AF-A0A6B2LTW3-F1
#
_cell.length_a   1.000
_cell.length_b   1.000
_cell.length_c   1.000
_cell.angle_alpha   90.00
_cell.angle_beta   90.00
_cell.angle_gamma   90.00
#
_symmetry.space_group_name_H-M   'P 1'
#
loop_
_entity.id
_entity.type
_entity.pdbx_description
1 polymer ?
#
loop_
_entity_poly.entity_id
_entity_poly.type
_entity_poly.pdbx_seq_one_letter_code
_entity_poly.pdbx_strand_id
1 'polypeptide(L)'
;MVAFFVDQFKKKNKHDISNNPRALRRLRTACERAKRTLSSSTQAAIEIDSLYEGIDFYTNITRARFEELNIDLFKSCLQPVEK
;
A
#
# COMPACT_ATOMS: atom_id res chain seq x y z
N MET A 1 -0.19 2.88 3.69
CA MET A 1 0.13 1.91 2.59
C MET A 1 -0.23 2.41 1.19
N VAL A 2 -1.47 2.77 0.88
CA VAL A 2 -1.85 3.22 -0.49
C VAL A 2 -1.07 4.47 -0.92
N ALA A 3 -1.03 5.51 -0.07
CA ALA A 3 -0.26 6.73 -0.34
C ALA A 3 1.22 6.44 -0.62
N PHE A 4 1.83 5.55 0.16
CA PHE A 4 3.21 5.11 -0.06
C PHE A 4 3.43 4.52 -1.47
N PHE A 5 2.49 3.72 -1.98
CA PHE A 5 2.61 3.18 -3.34
C PHE A 5 2.24 4.16 -4.44
N VAL A 6 1.37 5.14 -4.17
CA VAL A 6 1.15 6.27 -5.08
C VAL A 6 2.45 7.06 -5.26
N ASP A 7 3.14 7.37 -4.16
CA ASP A 7 4.44 8.06 -4.20
C ASP A 7 5.52 7.22 -4.89
N GLN A 8 5.55 5.91 -4.64
CA GLN A 8 6.48 5.03 -5.36
C GLN A 8 6.22 5.00 -6.86
N PHE A 9 4.95 4.88 -7.27
CA PHE A 9 4.57 4.91 -8.68
C PHE A 9 5.00 6.23 -9.32
N LYS A 10 4.72 7.36 -8.65
CA LYS A 10 5.15 8.69 -9.10
C LYS A 10 6.67 8.81 -9.24
N LYS A 11 7.44 8.28 -8.29
CA LYS A 11 8.91 8.31 -8.34
C LYS A 11 9.47 7.45 -9.47
N LYS A 12 8.92 6.25 -9.70
CA LYS A 12 9.43 5.31 -10.71
C LYS A 12 9.01 5.70 -12.13
N ASN A 13 7.77 6.16 -12.30
CA ASN A 13 7.15 6.31 -13.61
C ASN A 13 6.95 7.76 -14.01
N LYS A 14 7.24 8.73 -13.11
CA LYS A 14 7.03 10.17 -13.30
C LYS A 14 5.56 10.57 -13.53
N HIS A 15 4.61 9.66 -13.29
CA HIS A 15 3.17 9.87 -13.42
C HIS A 15 2.48 9.85 -12.06
N ASP A 16 1.59 10.81 -11.82
CA ASP A 16 0.83 10.90 -10.57
C ASP A 16 -0.58 10.33 -10.74
N ILE A 17 -0.88 9.25 -10.01
CA ILE A 17 -2.19 8.57 -10.07
C ILE A 17 -3.16 9.07 -8.99
N SER A 18 -2.78 10.05 -8.16
CA SER A 18 -3.59 10.59 -7.06
C SER A 18 -4.95 11.12 -7.52
N ASN A 19 -5.02 11.60 -8.77
CA ASN A 19 -6.24 12.15 -9.36
C ASN A 19 -6.99 11.16 -10.25
N ASN A 20 -6.59 9.89 -10.30
CA ASN A 20 -7.27 8.86 -11.09
C ASN A 20 -8.04 7.88 -10.17
N PRO A 21 -9.37 8.03 -10.02
CA PRO A 21 -10.16 7.20 -9.13
C PRO A 21 -10.13 5.71 -9.49
N ARG A 22 -10.02 5.38 -10.78
CA ARG A 22 -9.96 4.00 -11.27
C ARG A 22 -8.64 3.35 -10.86
N ALA A 23 -7.51 4.02 -11.09
CA ALA A 23 -6.19 3.54 -10.68
C ALA A 23 -6.11 3.39 -9.15
N LEU A 24 -6.58 4.39 -8.40
CA LEU A 24 -6.61 4.34 -6.94
C LEU A 24 -7.47 3.19 -6.41
N ARG A 25 -8.63 2.92 -7.01
CA ARG A 25 -9.48 1.78 -6.61
C ARG A 25 -8.74 0.46 -6.79
N ARG A 26 -8.08 0.26 -7.93
CA ARG A 26 -7.32 -0.97 -8.20
C ARG A 26 -6.15 -1.13 -7.22
N LEU A 27 -5.41 -0.05 -6.98
CA LEU A 27 -4.32 -0.03 -6.02
C LEU A 27 -4.80 -0.33 -4.59
N ARG A 28 -5.94 0.23 -4.16
CA ARG A 28 -6.56 -0.06 -2.85
C ARG A 28 -6.90 -1.54 -2.71
N THR A 29 -7.53 -2.15 -3.73
CA THR A 29 -7.87 -3.58 -3.70
C THR A 29 -6.62 -4.45 -3.57
N ALA A 30 -5.55 -4.14 -4.30
CA ALA A 30 -4.29 -4.88 -4.21
C ALA A 30 -3.60 -4.67 -2.85
N CYS A 31 -3.59 -3.44 -2.33
CA CYS A 31 -3.08 -3.16 -0.99
C CYS A 31 -3.83 -3.91 0.10
N GLU A 32 -5.16 -4.02 -0.01
CA GLU A 32 -5.97 -4.77 0.95
C GLU A 32 -5.65 -6.26 0.93
N ARG A 33 -5.45 -6.84 -0.26
CA ARG A 33 -5.00 -8.24 -0.39
C ARG A 33 -3.62 -8.43 0.26
N ALA A 34 -2.66 -7.56 -0.06
CA ALA A 34 -1.32 -7.61 0.53
C ALA A 34 -1.36 -7.43 2.05
N LYS A 35 -2.19 -6.53 2.60
CA LYS A 35 -2.39 -6.37 4.05
C LYS A 35 -2.86 -7.67 4.72
N ARG A 36 -3.81 -8.38 4.11
CA ARG A 36 -4.27 -9.68 4.61
C ARG A 36 -3.15 -10.71 4.61
N THR A 37 -2.40 -10.80 3.51
CA THR A 37 -1.23 -11.69 3.42
C THR A 37 -0.18 -11.35 4.47
N LEU A 38 0.10 -10.07 4.71
CA LEU A 38 1.06 -9.63 5.73
C LEU A 38 0.64 -9.97 7.15
N SER A 39 -0.64 -10.24 7.40
CA SER A 39 -1.12 -10.68 8.72
C SER A 39 -0.64 -12.10 9.05
N SER A 40 -0.41 -12.95 8.04
CA SER A 40 0.11 -14.32 8.21
C SER A 40 1.57 -14.47 7.76
N SER A 41 2.03 -13.66 6.82
CA SER A 41 3.35 -13.77 6.17
C SER A 41 4.24 -12.54 6.41
N THR A 42 5.55 -12.70 6.27
CA THR A 42 6.54 -11.62 6.47
C THR A 42 6.69 -10.69 5.28
N GLN A 43 6.19 -11.09 4.10
CA GLN A 43 6.24 -10.31 2.86
C GLN A 43 5.01 -10.59 1.99
N ALA A 44 4.67 -9.63 1.13
CA ALA A 44 3.61 -9.76 0.13
C ALA A 44 4.00 -9.05 -1.18
N ALA A 45 3.63 -9.64 -2.30
CA ALA A 45 3.75 -9.03 -3.62
C ALA A 45 2.49 -8.22 -3.96
N ILE A 46 2.67 -7.13 -4.70
CA ILE A 46 1.62 -6.29 -5.25
C ILE A 46 1.86 -6.20 -6.74
N GLU A 47 0.91 -6.74 -7.51
CA GLU A 47 0.98 -6.88 -8.95
C GLU A 47 -0.33 -6.38 -9.53
N ILE A 48 -0.25 -5.38 -10.42
CA ILE A 48 -1.41 -4.78 -11.07
C ILE A 48 -1.07 -4.46 -12.52
N ASP A 49 -1.67 -5.19 -13.45
CA ASP A 49 -1.52 -4.96 -14.88
C ASP A 49 -2.16 -3.64 -15.30
N SER A 50 -1.50 -2.84 -16.14
CA SER A 50 -2.02 -1.60 -16.71
C SER A 50 -2.65 -0.69 -15.65
N LEU A 51 -1.94 -0.42 -14.56
CA LEU A 51 -2.44 0.39 -13.45
C LEU A 51 -2.81 1.81 -13.93
N TYR A 52 -1.98 2.40 -14.79
CA TYR A 52 -2.20 3.72 -15.38
C TYR A 52 -1.56 3.82 -16.78
N GLU A 53 -2.31 4.27 -17.78
CA GLU A 53 -1.82 4.49 -19.17
C GLU A 53 -1.05 3.29 -19.77
N GLY A 54 -1.48 2.07 -19.51
CA GLY A 54 -0.79 0.87 -20.02
C GLY A 54 0.42 0.45 -19.21
N ILE A 55 0.77 1.18 -18.14
CA ILE A 55 1.90 0.86 -17.30
C ILE A 55 1.51 -0.08 -16.18
N ASP A 56 2.21 -1.21 -16.10
CA ASP A 56 2.05 -2.17 -15.02
C ASP A 56 2.71 -1.68 -13.73
N PHE A 57 2.23 -2.22 -12.61
CA PHE A 57 2.81 -1.95 -11.30
C PHE A 57 3.14 -3.25 -10.57
N TYR A 58 4.43 -3.49 -10.39
CA TYR A 58 4.97 -4.64 -9.65
C TYR A 58 5.87 -4.15 -8.51
N THR A 59 5.57 -4.58 -7.29
CA THR A 59 6.38 -4.27 -6.11
C THR A 59 6.15 -5.28 -5.01
N ASN A 60 7.02 -5.30 -4.00
CA ASN A 60 6.86 -6.09 -2.79
C ASN A 60 6.83 -5.19 -1.56
N ILE A 61 6.28 -5.71 -0.47
CA ILE A 61 6.29 -5.06 0.83
C ILE A 61 6.53 -6.10 1.91
N THR A 62 7.35 -5.74 2.89
CA THR A 62 7.60 -6.54 4.08
C THR A 62 6.63 -6.13 5.20
N ARG A 63 6.38 -7.04 6.13
CA ARG A 63 5.59 -6.78 7.33
C ARG A 63 6.19 -5.63 8.14
N ALA A 64 7.52 -5.64 8.32
CA ALA A 64 8.23 -4.56 9.01
C ALA A 64 7.96 -3.18 8.38
N ARG A 65 8.00 -3.07 7.04
CA ARG A 65 7.72 -1.81 6.36
C ARG A 65 6.24 -1.40 6.49
N PHE A 66 5.34 -2.37 6.46
CA PHE A 66 3.92 -2.11 6.72
C PHE A 66 3.68 -1.61 8.15
N GLU A 67 4.33 -2.19 9.15
CA GLU A 67 4.19 -1.78 10.55
C GLU A 67 4.75 -0.37 10.76
N GLU A 68 5.91 -0.06 10.18
CA GLU A 68 6.50 1.27 10.21
C GLU A 68 5.56 2.33 9.60
N LEU A 69 4.89 2.01 8.49
CA LEU A 69 3.96 2.92 7.81
C LEU A 69 2.67 3.22 8.59
N ASN A 70 2.36 2.46 9.64
CA ASN A 70 1.14 2.61 10.45
C ASN A 70 1.44 2.68 11.95
N ILE A 71 2.69 3.00 12.32
CA ILE A 71 3.15 2.94 13.71
C ILE A 71 2.39 3.90 14.63
N ASP A 72 2.01 5.07 14.10
CA ASP A 72 1.17 6.07 14.75
C ASP A 72 -0.22 5.53 15.09
N LEU A 73 -0.86 4.85 14.13
CA LEU A 73 -2.15 4.20 14.34
C LEU A 73 -2.05 3.07 15.35
N PHE A 74 -1.01 2.23 15.29
CA PHE A 74 -0.83 1.13 16.25
C PHE A 74 -0.58 1.63 17.67
N LYS A 75 0.16 2.73 17.84
CA LYS A 75 0.32 3.39 19.15
C LYS A 75 -1.00 3.94 19.67
N SER A 76 -1.86 4.49 18.81
CA SER A 76 -3.17 4.99 19.21
C SER A 76 -4.08 3.90 19.78
N CYS A 77 -3.90 2.63 19.37
CA CYS A 77 -4.66 1.50 19.89
C CYS A 77 -4.39 1.19 21.37
N LEU A 78 -3.29 1.68 21.95
CA LEU A 78 -2.98 1.50 23.37
C LEU A 78 -3.73 2.49 24.26
N GLN A 79 -4.08 3.67 23.74
CA GLN A 79 -4.73 4.75 24.53
C GLN A 79 -6.05 4.32 25.21
N PRO A 80 -6.93 3.51 24.59
CA PRO A 80 -8.15 3.03 25.23
C PRO A 80 -7.93 1.94 26.27
N VAL A 81 -6.77 1.28 26.27
CA VAL A 81 -6.44 0.19 27.23
C VAL A 81 -5.82 0.75 28.50
N GLU A 82 -5.15 1.89 28.41
CA GLU A 82 -4.51 2.58 29.54
C GLU A 82 -5.50 3.33 30.46
N LYS A 83 -6.79 3.39 30.10
CA LYS A 83 -7.88 4.00 30.91
C LYS A 83 -8.91 2.95 31.30
#